data_AF-A0A831T7U5-F1
#
_entry.id   AF-A0A831T7U5-F1
#
_cell.length_a   1.000
_cell.length_b   1.000
_cell.length_c   1.000
_cell.angle_alpha   90.00
_cell.angle_beta   90.00
_cell.angle_gamma   90.00
#
_symmetry.space_group_name_H-M   'P 1'
#
loop_
_entity.id
_entity.type
_entity.pdbx_description
1 polymer ?
#
loop_
_entity_poly.entity_id
_entity_poly.type
_entity_poly.pdbx_seq_one_letter_code
_entity_poly.pdbx_strand_id
1 'polypeptide(L)'
;MSKTKMRSQAVRAIYKDGRLIFADPTLAPKGVTEVLVTYLEEFHPGMVRREDLIHALRGRGKGERLVERLRQARQEDRERDERSGKHLRA
;
A
#
# COMPACT_ATOMS: atom_id res chain seq x y z
N MET A 1 23.28 13.94 35.14
CA MET A 1 23.15 12.87 34.12
C MET A 1 23.49 13.49 32.77
N SER A 2 24.65 13.15 32.19
CA SER A 2 25.09 13.72 30.91
C SER A 2 24.19 13.26 29.76
N LYS A 3 23.59 14.21 29.03
CA LYS A 3 22.83 13.95 27.81
C LYS A 3 23.80 13.46 26.73
N THR A 4 23.75 12.18 26.39
CA THR A 4 24.50 11.63 25.25
C THR A 4 24.06 12.33 23.97
N LYS A 5 24.98 13.03 23.30
CA LYS A 5 24.71 13.73 22.05
C LYS A 5 24.64 12.69 20.93
N MET A 6 23.44 12.31 20.53
CA MET A 6 23.22 11.38 19.42
C MET A 6 23.29 12.14 18.09
N ARG A 7 24.05 11.59 17.14
CA ARG A 7 24.14 12.10 15.77
C ARG A 7 23.79 10.93 14.84
N SER A 8 22.85 11.14 13.93
CA SER A 8 22.57 10.17 12.87
C SER A 8 23.63 10.27 11.77
N GLN A 9 24.07 9.12 11.27
CA GLN A 9 24.96 9.00 10.12
C GLN A 9 24.40 7.93 9.19
N ALA A 10 24.26 8.26 7.91
CA ALA A 10 23.92 7.29 6.88
C ALA A 10 25.22 6.76 6.26
N VAL A 11 25.34 5.45 6.16
CA VAL A 11 26.52 4.77 5.61
C VAL A 11 26.06 3.77 4.56
N ARG A 12 26.86 3.61 3.51
CA ARG A 12 26.55 2.64 2.45
C ARG A 12 26.94 1.24 2.91
N ALA A 13 26.01 0.31 2.78
CA ALA A 13 26.24 -1.11 3.06
C ALA A 13 25.54 -1.98 2.02
N ILE A 14 26.03 -3.21 1.86
CA ILE A 14 25.41 -4.27 1.08
C ILE A 14 24.75 -5.22 2.06
N TYR A 15 23.46 -5.49 1.87
CA TYR A 15 22.78 -6.55 2.62
C TYR A 15 22.90 -7.87 1.86
N LYS A 16 23.53 -8.87 2.49
CA LYS A 16 23.75 -10.20 1.90
C LYS A 16 23.68 -11.26 2.98
N ASP A 17 22.91 -12.32 2.75
CA ASP A 17 22.80 -13.50 3.64
C ASP A 17 22.49 -13.14 5.11
N GLY A 18 21.60 -12.18 5.32
CA GLY A 18 21.23 -11.72 6.66
C GLY A 18 22.23 -10.76 7.31
N ARG A 19 23.30 -10.37 6.61
CA ARG A 19 24.39 -9.54 7.13
C ARG A 19 24.52 -8.21 6.38
N LEU A 20 24.88 -7.15 7.11
CA LEU A 20 25.26 -5.86 6.54
C LEU A 20 26.78 -5.82 6.34
N ILE A 21 27.21 -5.63 5.10
CA ILE A 21 28.60 -5.46 4.71
C ILE A 21 28.81 -3.98 4.41
N PHE A 22 29.42 -3.25 5.34
CA PHE A 22 29.70 -1.83 5.19
C PHE A 22 30.75 -1.61 4.11
N ALA A 23 30.49 -0.68 3.18
CA ALA A 23 31.42 -0.38 2.09
C ALA A 23 32.73 0.23 2.61
N ASP A 24 32.65 0.97 3.71
CA ASP A 24 33.79 1.45 4.48
C ASP A 24 33.77 0.82 5.89
N PRO A 25 34.69 -0.10 6.20
CA PRO A 25 34.76 -0.75 7.52
C PRO A 25 35.00 0.21 8.69
N THR A 26 35.59 1.39 8.44
CA THR A 26 35.85 2.38 9.49
C THR A 26 34.56 3.06 9.98
N LEU A 27 33.52 3.03 9.15
CA LEU A 27 32.19 3.57 9.44
C LEU A 27 31.25 2.52 10.04
N ALA A 28 31.71 1.29 10.25
CA ALA A 28 30.92 0.26 10.90
C ALA A 28 30.68 0.61 12.39
N PRO A 29 29.43 0.46 12.89
CA PRO A 29 29.14 0.63 14.31
C PRO A 29 29.98 -0.31 15.18
N LYS A 30 30.42 0.17 16.34
CA LYS A 30 31.24 -0.60 17.28
C LYS A 30 30.38 -1.14 18.42
N GLY A 31 30.54 -2.43 18.75
CA GLY A 31 29.77 -3.09 19.82
C GLY A 31 28.30 -3.28 19.45
N VAL A 32 27.43 -3.30 20.46
CA VAL A 32 25.98 -3.40 20.26
C VAL A 32 25.43 -2.00 20.00
N THR A 33 25.02 -1.73 18.77
CA THR A 33 24.44 -0.44 18.35
C THR A 33 23.11 -0.69 17.65
N GLU A 34 22.08 0.05 18.02
CA GLU A 34 20.80 0.07 17.30
C GLU A 34 20.96 0.77 15.95
N VAL A 35 20.50 0.12 14.88
CA VAL A 35 20.60 0.65 13.51
C VAL A 35 19.25 0.57 12.82
N LEU A 36 18.93 1.61 12.04
CA LEU A 36 17.79 1.61 11.10
C LEU A 36 18.30 1.23 9.72
N VAL A 37 17.68 0.22 9.10
CA VAL A 37 17.99 -0.21 7.74
C VAL A 37 16.89 0.25 6.80
N THR A 38 17.25 1.08 5.83
CA THR A 38 16.38 1.49 4.73
C THR A 38 16.93 0.92 3.45
N TYR A 39 16.11 0.21 2.69
CA TYR A 39 16.47 -0.34 1.38
C TYR A 39 15.41 0.04 0.35
N LEU A 40 15.82 0.09 -0.92
CA LEU A 40 14.90 0.24 -2.03
C LEU A 40 14.39 -1.13 -2.40
N GLU A 41 13.10 -1.36 -2.20
CA GLU A 41 12.43 -2.54 -2.73
C GLU A 41 12.09 -2.27 -4.20
N GLU A 42 12.47 -3.20 -5.09
CA GLU A 42 12.02 -3.14 -6.48
C GLU A 42 10.51 -3.34 -6.51
N PHE A 43 9.79 -2.24 -6.76
CA PHE A 43 8.36 -2.27 -6.92
C PHE A 43 8.03 -3.03 -8.21
N HIS A 44 7.72 -4.32 -8.09
CA HIS A 44 7.29 -5.14 -9.21
C HIS A 44 5.90 -4.65 -9.64
N PRO A 45 5.74 -4.01 -10.81
CA PRO A 45 4.45 -3.47 -11.25
C PRO A 45 3.39 -4.58 -11.49
N GLY A 46 3.80 -5.85 -11.45
CA GLY A 46 2.93 -7.02 -11.55
C GLY A 46 2.44 -7.59 -10.21
N MET A 47 2.95 -7.14 -9.07
CA MET A 47 2.47 -7.59 -7.74
C MET A 47 1.38 -6.69 -7.15
N VAL A 48 1.25 -5.46 -7.66
CA VAL A 48 0.06 -4.66 -7.36
C VAL A 48 -1.01 -5.07 -8.35
N ARG A 49 -1.93 -5.95 -7.93
CA ARG A 49 -3.15 -6.16 -8.71
C ARG A 49 -3.76 -4.78 -8.90
N ARG A 50 -3.97 -4.36 -10.15
CA ARG A 50 -4.63 -3.08 -10.49
C ARG A 50 -5.95 -2.91 -9.72
N GLU A 51 -6.59 -4.03 -9.38
CA GLU A 51 -7.75 -4.12 -8.50
C GLU A 51 -7.51 -3.49 -7.12
N ASP A 52 -6.35 -3.73 -6.50
CA ASP A 52 -6.03 -3.28 -5.14
C ASP A 52 -5.87 -1.75 -5.06
N LEU A 53 -5.32 -1.11 -6.09
CA LEU A 53 -5.22 0.36 -6.13
C LEU A 53 -6.58 1.02 -6.31
N ILE A 54 -7.43 0.45 -7.16
CA ILE A 54 -8.78 0.96 -7.36
C ILE A 54 -9.62 0.77 -6.10
N HIS A 55 -9.46 -0.34 -5.38
CA HIS A 55 -10.10 -0.57 -4.08
C HIS A 55 -9.52 0.32 -2.97
N ALA A 56 -8.20 0.51 -2.92
CA ALA A 56 -7.53 1.38 -1.95
C ALA A 56 -7.89 2.87 -2.15
N LEU A 57 -8.08 3.30 -3.41
CA LEU A 57 -8.53 4.65 -3.74
C LEU A 57 -10.04 4.82 -3.56
N ARG A 58 -10.83 3.74 -3.69
CA ARG A 58 -12.28 3.76 -3.37
C ARG A 58 -12.53 3.92 -1.87
N GLY A 59 -11.69 3.32 -1.03
CA GLY A 59 -11.81 3.27 0.43
C GLY A 59 -11.56 4.56 1.21
N ARG A 60 -11.24 5.69 0.57
CA ARG A 60 -10.95 6.95 1.25
C ARG A 60 -11.79 8.11 0.73
N GLY A 61 -13.11 8.09 0.96
CA GLY A 61 -13.88 9.33 0.94
C GLY A 61 -15.39 9.23 0.75
N LYS A 62 -16.01 10.42 0.62
CA LYS A 62 -17.46 10.68 0.48
C LYS A 62 -18.12 10.03 -0.75
N GLY A 63 -17.34 9.41 -1.65
CA GLY A 63 -17.79 8.81 -2.91
C GLY A 63 -18.26 7.35 -2.80
N GLU A 64 -17.94 6.61 -1.75
CA GLU A 64 -18.36 5.20 -1.61
C GLU A 64 -19.87 5.05 -1.53
N ARG A 65 -20.53 5.89 -0.73
CA ARG A 65 -22.00 5.91 -0.64
C ARG A 65 -22.66 6.28 -1.96
N LEU A 66 -22.00 7.07 -2.81
CA LEU A 66 -22.54 7.44 -4.11
C LEU A 66 -22.47 6.28 -5.09
N VAL A 67 -21.34 5.56 -5.14
CA VAL A 67 -21.19 4.40 -6.01
C VAL A 67 -22.13 3.27 -5.59
N GLU A 68 -22.29 3.03 -4.29
CA GLU A 68 -23.23 2.01 -3.80
C GLU A 68 -24.67 2.37 -4.16
N ARG A 69 -25.08 3.63 -3.97
CA ARG A 69 -26.40 4.13 -4.38
C ARG A 69 -26.61 4.03 -5.89
N LEU A 70 -25.60 4.36 -6.71
CA LEU A 70 -25.70 4.26 -8.17
C LEU A 70 -25.77 2.80 -8.64
N ARG A 71 -25.09 1.89 -7.95
CA ARG A 71 -25.16 0.46 -8.24
C ARG A 71 -26.53 -0.11 -7.87
N GLN A 72 -27.07 0.28 -6.70
CA GLN A 72 -28.42 -0.08 -6.27
C GLN A 72 -29.48 0.46 -7.24
N ALA A 73 -29.42 1.75 -7.60
CA ALA A 73 -30.36 2.36 -8.55
C ALA A 73 -30.37 1.63 -9.91
N ARG A 74 -29.19 1.27 -10.43
CA ARG A 74 -29.10 0.51 -11.68
C ARG A 74 -29.64 -0.92 -11.58
N GLN A 75 -29.60 -1.52 -10.40
CA GLN A 75 -30.18 -2.85 -10.18
C GLN A 75 -31.71 -2.75 -10.07
N GLU A 76 -32.21 -1.75 -9.35
CA GLU A 76 -33.64 -1.46 -9.24
C GLU A 76 -34.27 -1.15 -10.61
N ASP A 77 -33.59 -0.35 -11.45
CA ASP A 77 -34.05 -0.05 -12.81
C ASP A 77 -34.16 -1.32 -13.67
N ARG A 78 -33.17 -2.22 -13.61
CA ARG A 78 -33.19 -3.50 -14.33
C ARG A 78 -34.32 -4.41 -13.85
N GLU A 79 -34.51 -4.53 -12.54
CA GLU A 79 -35.59 -5.31 -11.96
C GLU A 79 -36.97 -4.77 -12.34
N ARG A 80 -37.10 -3.44 -12.46
CA ARG A 80 -38.33 -2.77 -12.89
C ARG A 80 -38.61 -3.03 -14.37
N ASP A 81 -37.61 -2.92 -15.23
CA ASP A 81 -37.75 -3.22 -16.66
C ASP A 81 -38.12 -4.70 -16.91
N GLU A 82 -37.53 -5.63 -16.16
CA GLU A 82 -37.86 -7.05 -16.24
C GLU A 82 -39.30 -7.36 -15.77
N ARG A 83 -39.81 -6.63 -14.77
CA ARG A 83 -41.22 -6.76 -14.33
C ARG A 83 -42.18 -6.16 -15.35
N SER A 84 -41.86 -5.00 -15.93
CA SER A 84 -42.65 -4.37 -16.99
C SER A 84 -42.69 -5.20 -18.27
N GLY A 85 -41.60 -5.85 -18.65
CA GLY A 85 -41.54 -6.76 -19.80
C GLY A 85 -42.39 -8.04 -19.63
N LYS A 86 -42.66 -8.48 -18.39
CA LYS A 86 -43.55 -9.61 -18.11
C LYS A 86 -45.04 -9.24 -18.20
N HIS A 87 -45.40 -7.98 -18.01
CA HIS A 87 -46.80 -7.51 -18.15
C HIS A 87 -47.20 -7.13 -19.58
N LEU A 88 -46.23 -6.98 -20.49
CA LEU A 88 -46.47 -6.72 -21.92
C LEU A 88 -46.42 -7.99 -22.79
N ARG A 89 -46.20 -9.16 -22.17
CA ARG A 89 -46.20 -10.49 -22.82
C ARG A 89 -47.29 -11.42 -22.28
N ALA A 90 -48.21 -10.90 -21.48
CA ALA A 90 -49.42 -11.62 -21.06
C ALA A 90 -50.60 -11.25 -21.96
#